data_AF-A0A9X4IRK6-F1
#
_entry.id   AF-A0A9X4IRK6-F1
#
_cell.length_a   1.000
_cell.length_b   1.000
_cell.length_c   1.000
_cell.angle_alpha   90.00
_cell.angle_beta   90.00
_cell.angle_gamma   90.00
#
_symmetry.space_group_name_H-M   'P 1'
#
loop_
_entity.id
_entity.type
_entity.pdbx_description
1 polymer ?
#
loop_
_entity_poly.entity_id
_entity_poly.type
_entity_poly.pdbx_seq_one_letter_code
_entity_poly.pdbx_strand_id
1 'polypeptide(L)'
;MISFLPRNCISTDEFKVLHSVAGYHFDNGNFQIHFRQLFNSSEYKEDLVFLKLDHIGIEAYFYVSESEIQRFLGVDIKYFDADYVAHIVTRHCANYGVHYIHSVPWELSRKLPTLVSAYLSLGEWQVKVLVEVISLELDQHYLLSEKNRLSKDLKLVTVHSPFETYLDSHELSTLCEDDVVLVYRK
;
A
#
# COMPACT_ATOMS: atom_id res chain seq x y z
N MET A 1 11.70 11.97 -28.42
CA MET A 1 11.40 10.63 -27.86
C MET A 1 10.94 10.85 -26.43
N ILE A 2 9.66 10.59 -26.13
CA ILE A 2 9.10 10.77 -24.78
C ILE A 2 9.26 9.44 -24.05
N SER A 3 10.14 9.36 -23.05
CA SER A 3 10.25 8.17 -22.20
C SER A 3 9.21 8.26 -21.08
N PHE A 4 8.24 7.36 -21.08
CA PHE A 4 7.34 7.19 -19.95
C PHE A 4 8.06 6.37 -18.89
N LEU A 5 8.55 7.03 -17.84
CA LEU A 5 9.04 6.35 -16.65
C LEU A 5 7.82 6.03 -15.76
N PRO A 6 7.59 4.75 -15.41
CA PRO A 6 6.50 4.40 -14.50
C PRO A 6 6.68 5.14 -13.17
N ARG A 7 5.60 5.76 -12.70
CA ARG A 7 5.61 6.58 -11.47
C ARG A 7 5.92 5.75 -10.22
N ASN A 8 5.53 4.48 -10.23
CA ASN A 8 5.79 3.49 -9.19
C ASN A 8 6.20 2.17 -9.84
N CYS A 9 7.22 1.52 -9.30
CA CYS A 9 7.58 0.14 -9.63
C CYS A 9 7.35 -0.71 -8.40
N ILE A 10 6.56 -1.77 -8.52
CA ILE A 10 6.38 -2.77 -7.48
C ILE A 10 7.10 -4.05 -7.88
N SER A 11 7.80 -4.66 -6.94
CA SER A 11 8.40 -5.97 -7.09
C SER A 11 7.32 -7.06 -7.14
N THR A 12 7.72 -8.26 -7.58
CA THR A 12 6.82 -9.42 -7.62
C THR A 12 6.36 -9.84 -6.23
N ASP A 13 7.20 -9.68 -5.20
CA ASP A 13 6.85 -10.07 -3.84
C ASP A 13 5.89 -9.05 -3.19
N GLU A 14 6.12 -7.76 -3.38
CA GLU A 14 5.14 -6.73 -2.99
C GLU A 14 3.79 -6.97 -3.67
N PHE A 15 3.79 -7.31 -4.97
CA PHE A 15 2.55 -7.64 -5.68
C PHE A 15 1.81 -8.82 -5.06
N LYS A 16 2.49 -9.90 -4.65
CA LYS A 16 1.84 -11.06 -4.01
C LYS A 16 1.16 -10.65 -2.70
N VAL A 17 1.84 -9.88 -1.86
CA VAL A 17 1.28 -9.43 -0.58
C VAL A 17 0.10 -8.49 -0.82
N LEU A 18 0.22 -7.52 -1.73
CA LEU A 18 -0.89 -6.65 -2.13
C LEU A 18 -2.09 -7.43 -2.63
N HIS A 19 -1.86 -8.43 -3.48
CA HIS A 19 -2.91 -9.25 -4.03
C HIS A 19 -3.63 -10.07 -2.94
N SER A 20 -2.90 -10.50 -1.90
CA SER A 20 -3.49 -11.25 -0.78
C SER A 20 -4.50 -10.45 0.03
N VAL A 21 -4.38 -9.11 0.06
CA VAL A 21 -5.28 -8.21 0.79
C VAL A 21 -6.25 -7.46 -0.12
N ALA A 22 -6.06 -7.52 -1.44
CA ALA A 22 -6.87 -6.79 -2.40
C ALA A 22 -8.33 -7.27 -2.38
N GLY A 23 -9.26 -6.36 -2.07
CA GLY A 23 -10.68 -6.67 -1.97
C GLY A 23 -11.08 -7.40 -0.68
N TYR A 24 -10.19 -7.43 0.31
CA TYR A 24 -10.46 -7.93 1.65
C TYR A 24 -10.30 -6.80 2.68
N HIS A 25 -10.94 -6.97 3.83
CA HIS A 25 -10.61 -6.26 5.05
C HIS A 25 -10.25 -7.28 6.12
N PHE A 26 -9.36 -6.87 7.02
CA PHE A 26 -9.03 -7.66 8.20
C PHE A 26 -9.99 -7.32 9.33
N ASP A 27 -10.52 -8.34 10.01
CA ASP A 27 -11.34 -8.20 11.20
C ASP A 27 -11.10 -9.38 12.14
N ASN A 28 -10.52 -9.11 13.31
CA ASN A 28 -10.32 -10.12 14.37
C ASN A 28 -11.25 -9.91 15.58
N GLY A 29 -12.25 -9.05 15.45
CA GLY A 29 -13.19 -8.67 16.52
C GLY A 29 -12.66 -7.59 17.47
N ASN A 30 -11.33 -7.42 17.59
CA ASN A 30 -10.74 -6.35 18.39
C ASN A 30 -10.52 -5.08 17.58
N PHE A 31 -10.16 -5.23 16.31
CA PHE A 31 -9.99 -4.13 15.38
C PHE A 31 -10.17 -4.54 13.93
N GLN A 32 -10.29 -3.52 13.09
CA GLN A 32 -10.50 -3.68 11.65
C GLN A 32 -9.46 -2.90 10.85
N ILE A 33 -9.00 -3.49 9.74
CA ILE A 33 -8.15 -2.82 8.76
C ILE A 33 -8.78 -2.92 7.38
N HIS A 34 -9.14 -1.77 6.83
CA HIS A 34 -9.63 -1.66 5.46
C HIS A 34 -8.52 -1.16 4.55
N PHE A 35 -7.88 -2.08 3.83
CA PHE A 35 -6.87 -1.75 2.83
C PHE A 35 -7.52 -1.01 1.65
N ARG A 36 -6.85 0.03 1.16
CA ARG A 36 -7.36 0.88 0.07
C ARG A 36 -6.41 0.82 -1.12
N GLN A 37 -5.69 1.90 -1.37
CA GLN A 37 -4.86 2.07 -2.55
C GLN A 37 -3.39 2.12 -2.20
N LEU A 38 -2.56 1.73 -3.16
CA LEU A 38 -1.13 2.01 -3.12
C LEU A 38 -0.90 3.49 -2.89
N PHE A 39 -0.06 3.79 -1.90
CA PHE A 39 0.24 5.13 -1.49
C PHE A 39 1.38 5.72 -2.33
N ASN A 40 1.29 7.00 -2.62
CA ASN A 40 2.33 7.75 -3.32
C ASN A 40 3.00 8.73 -2.36
N SER A 41 4.30 8.55 -2.10
CA SER A 41 5.06 9.38 -1.17
C SER A 41 5.10 10.87 -1.51
N SER A 42 4.79 11.27 -2.75
CA SER A 42 4.68 12.68 -3.14
C SER A 42 3.49 13.43 -2.49
N GLU A 43 2.59 12.73 -1.82
CA GLU A 43 1.36 13.30 -1.25
C GLU A 43 1.52 13.81 0.18
N TYR A 44 2.55 13.39 0.92
CA TYR A 44 2.71 13.78 2.33
C TYR A 44 3.59 15.01 2.51
N LYS A 45 3.14 15.91 3.39
CA LYS A 45 3.83 17.17 3.77
C LYS A 45 3.88 17.33 5.29
N GLU A 46 3.91 16.21 6.00
CA GLU A 46 3.85 16.16 7.46
C GLU A 46 4.71 15.01 7.95
N ASP A 47 5.27 15.18 9.15
CA ASP A 47 6.03 14.13 9.84
C ASP A 47 5.10 12.95 10.14
N LEU A 48 5.70 11.77 10.14
CA LEU A 48 5.02 10.52 10.37
C LEU A 48 5.52 9.89 11.66
N VAL A 49 4.65 9.16 12.35
CA VAL A 49 5.04 8.28 13.44
C VAL A 49 4.97 6.85 12.94
N PHE A 50 6.10 6.15 13.07
CA PHE A 50 6.23 4.75 12.68
C PHE A 50 5.92 3.84 13.86
N LEU A 51 4.97 2.93 13.64
CA LEU A 51 4.39 2.07 14.64
C LEU A 51 4.43 0.60 14.18
N LYS A 52 4.53 -0.31 15.14
CA LYS A 52 4.26 -1.74 14.95
C LYS A 52 2.87 -2.05 15.47
N LEU A 53 2.13 -2.89 14.76
CA LEU A 53 0.95 -3.60 15.23
C LEU A 53 1.31 -5.08 15.33
N ASP A 54 1.19 -5.63 16.52
CA ASP A 54 1.47 -7.04 16.82
C ASP A 54 0.30 -7.57 17.66
N HIS A 55 -0.60 -8.30 16.99
CA HIS A 55 -1.80 -8.83 17.63
C HIS A 55 -2.23 -10.13 16.97
N ILE A 56 -3.14 -10.85 17.61
CA ILE A 56 -3.74 -12.09 17.08
C ILE A 56 -4.20 -11.90 15.63
N GLY A 57 -3.59 -12.70 14.75
CA GLY A 57 -3.89 -12.76 13.33
C GLY A 57 -3.17 -11.72 12.45
N ILE A 58 -2.35 -10.84 13.02
CA ILE A 58 -1.66 -9.80 12.24
C ILE A 58 -0.36 -9.30 12.87
N GLU A 59 0.66 -9.19 12.04
CA GLU A 59 1.85 -8.39 12.30
C GLU A 59 2.00 -7.37 11.16
N ALA A 60 2.07 -6.09 11.49
CA ALA A 60 2.13 -5.03 10.50
C ALA A 60 2.95 -3.83 11.00
N TYR A 61 3.67 -3.21 10.08
CA TYR A 61 4.35 -1.94 10.32
C TYR A 61 3.60 -0.84 9.57
N PHE A 62 3.36 0.28 10.24
CA PHE A 62 2.55 1.35 9.65
C PHE A 62 2.95 2.73 10.12
N TYR A 63 2.62 3.71 9.28
CA TYR A 63 2.85 5.12 9.52
C TYR A 63 1.53 5.83 9.76
N VAL A 64 1.53 6.74 10.72
CA VAL A 64 0.42 7.64 11.03
C VAL A 64 0.93 9.06 10.94
N SER A 65 0.14 10.02 10.47
CA SER A 65 0.57 11.42 10.52
C SER A 65 0.70 11.90 11.95
N GLU A 66 1.64 12.81 12.19
CA GLU A 66 1.83 13.42 13.51
C GLU A 66 0.51 14.02 14.04
N SER A 67 -0.22 14.77 13.22
CA SER A 67 -1.53 15.34 13.53
C SER A 67 -2.57 14.31 13.97
N GLU A 68 -2.64 13.16 13.29
CA GLU A 68 -3.61 12.12 13.59
C GLU A 68 -3.30 11.43 14.91
N ILE A 69 -2.03 11.17 15.20
CA ILE A 69 -1.65 10.58 16.48
C ILE A 69 -1.76 11.57 17.63
N GLN A 70 -1.41 12.85 17.42
CA GLN A 70 -1.61 13.90 18.42
C GLN A 70 -3.09 14.07 18.78
N ARG A 71 -3.97 14.05 17.77
CA ARG A 71 -5.42 14.10 17.97
C ARG A 71 -5.91 12.92 18.80
N PHE A 72 -5.41 11.72 18.53
CA PHE A 72 -5.77 10.53 19.26
C PHE A 72 -5.27 10.52 20.71
N LEU A 73 -4.02 10.93 20.91
CA LEU A 73 -3.40 10.99 22.24
C LEU A 73 -3.90 12.20 23.06
N GLY A 74 -4.48 13.21 22.41
CA GLY A 74 -4.91 14.46 23.04
C GLY A 74 -3.74 15.33 23.49
N VAL A 75 -2.55 15.17 22.91
CA VAL A 75 -1.33 15.89 23.29
C VAL A 75 -0.46 16.17 22.08
N ASP A 76 0.20 17.33 22.07
CA ASP A 76 1.25 17.67 21.09
C ASP A 76 2.52 16.89 21.44
N ILE A 77 3.01 16.06 20.51
CA ILE A 77 4.17 15.19 20.71
C ILE A 77 5.45 15.74 20.10
N LYS A 78 5.38 16.88 19.39
CA LYS A 78 6.49 17.39 18.57
C LYS A 78 7.77 17.67 19.36
N TYR A 79 7.61 18.06 20.62
CA TYR A 79 8.69 18.51 21.49
C TYR A 79 9.10 17.46 22.51
N PHE A 80 8.53 16.26 22.45
CA PHE A 80 8.87 15.18 23.35
C PHE A 80 10.01 14.34 22.81
N ASP A 81 10.82 13.80 23.72
CA ASP A 81 11.79 12.79 23.35
C ASP A 81 11.10 11.48 22.95
N ALA A 82 11.82 10.64 22.20
CA ALA A 82 11.28 9.39 21.67
C ALA A 82 10.78 8.44 22.76
N ASP A 83 11.45 8.39 23.91
CA ASP A 83 11.09 7.52 25.03
C ASP A 83 9.75 7.94 25.66
N TYR A 84 9.52 9.24 25.77
CA TYR A 84 8.27 9.79 26.29
C TYR A 84 7.12 9.60 25.31
N VAL A 85 7.35 9.79 24.00
CA VAL A 85 6.35 9.46 22.97
C VAL A 85 6.02 7.96 23.03
N ALA A 86 7.03 7.09 23.13
CA ALA A 86 6.83 5.65 23.25
C ALA A 86 6.00 5.28 24.47
N HIS A 87 6.27 5.92 25.61
CA HIS A 87 5.50 5.73 26.84
C HIS A 87 4.03 6.14 26.68
N ILE A 88 3.76 7.30 26.07
CA ILE A 88 2.38 7.76 25.82
C ILE A 88 1.66 6.81 24.87
N VAL A 89 2.27 6.47 23.74
CA VAL A 89 1.68 5.53 22.76
C VAL A 89 1.38 4.19 23.42
N THR A 90 2.32 3.65 24.19
CA THR A 90 2.13 2.38 24.91
C THR A 90 0.95 2.47 25.88
N ARG A 91 0.85 3.56 26.65
CA ARG A 91 -0.25 3.74 27.61
C ARG A 91 -1.63 3.75 26.95
N HIS A 92 -1.74 4.30 25.75
CA HIS A 92 -3.01 4.41 25.03
C HIS A 92 -3.32 3.21 24.14
N CYS A 93 -2.29 2.55 23.57
CA CYS A 93 -2.49 1.58 22.49
C CYS A 93 -2.00 0.16 22.81
N ALA A 94 -1.36 -0.09 23.96
CA ALA A 94 -0.83 -1.42 24.28
C ALA A 94 -1.89 -2.52 24.28
N ASN A 95 -3.13 -2.19 24.69
CA ASN A 95 -4.25 -3.14 24.67
C ASN A 95 -4.63 -3.62 23.26
N TYR A 96 -4.20 -2.89 22.23
CA TYR A 96 -4.41 -3.23 20.83
C TYR A 96 -3.15 -3.79 20.16
N GLY A 97 -2.06 -4.00 20.91
CA GLY A 97 -0.78 -4.49 20.35
C GLY A 97 -0.02 -3.46 19.53
N VAL A 98 -0.29 -2.17 19.72
CA VAL A 98 0.41 -1.10 18.98
C VAL A 98 1.59 -0.57 19.79
N HIS A 99 2.75 -0.52 19.14
CA HIS A 99 4.02 -0.11 19.73
C HIS A 99 4.67 1.01 18.91
N TYR A 100 5.21 2.00 19.61
CA TYR A 100 6.01 3.04 18.98
C TYR A 100 7.38 2.52 18.57
N ILE A 101 7.85 2.95 17.39
CA ILE A 101 9.21 2.66 16.91
C ILE A 101 10.03 3.96 16.87
N HIS A 102 9.67 4.89 15.98
CA HIS A 102 10.32 6.20 15.87
C HIS A 102 9.46 7.17 15.05
N SER A 103 9.79 8.47 15.11
CA SER A 103 9.24 9.48 14.20
C SER A 103 10.05 9.54 12.90
N VAL A 104 9.40 9.93 11.80
CA VAL A 104 9.98 10.07 10.46
C VAL A 104 9.69 11.48 9.96
N PRO A 105 10.71 12.34 9.85
CA PRO A 105 10.56 13.65 9.26
C PRO A 105 10.01 13.59 7.83
N TRP A 106 9.13 14.53 7.48
CA TRP A 106 8.47 14.56 6.17
C TRP A 106 9.46 14.62 5.01
N GLU A 107 10.67 15.16 5.20
CA GLU A 107 11.72 15.22 4.18
C GLU A 107 12.19 13.81 3.78
N LEU A 108 12.10 12.84 4.70
CA LEU A 108 12.45 11.45 4.47
C LEU A 108 11.29 10.61 3.92
N SER A 109 10.08 11.16 3.86
CA SER A 109 8.90 10.45 3.35
C SER A 109 9.07 9.91 1.92
N ARG A 110 9.90 10.56 1.10
CA ARG A 110 10.21 10.12 -0.28
C ARG A 110 11.01 8.82 -0.35
N LYS A 111 11.66 8.42 0.74
CA LYS A 111 12.47 7.20 0.85
C LYS A 111 11.71 6.04 1.51
N LEU A 112 10.42 6.23 1.80
CA LEU A 112 9.60 5.18 2.40
C LEU A 112 9.45 4.00 1.43
N PRO A 113 9.28 2.78 1.97
CA PRO A 113 9.02 1.59 1.17
C PRO A 113 7.67 1.69 0.45
N THR A 114 7.30 0.67 -0.31
CA THR A 114 5.94 0.58 -0.87
C THR A 114 4.92 0.49 0.25
N LEU A 115 4.00 1.46 0.29
CA LEU A 115 2.95 1.52 1.30
C LEU A 115 1.57 1.35 0.67
N VAL A 116 0.64 0.82 1.45
CA VAL A 116 -0.80 0.83 1.16
C VAL A 116 -1.49 1.72 2.16
N SER A 117 -2.29 2.67 1.66
CA SER A 117 -3.21 3.39 2.52
C SER A 117 -4.29 2.46 3.05
N ALA A 118 -4.59 2.58 4.34
CA ALA A 118 -5.64 1.83 5.00
C ALA A 118 -6.40 2.69 6.01
N TYR A 119 -7.61 2.25 6.36
CA TYR A 119 -8.30 2.74 7.54
C TYR A 119 -8.19 1.69 8.65
N LEU A 120 -7.61 2.11 9.77
CA LEU A 120 -7.44 1.31 10.97
C LEU A 120 -8.48 1.76 12.00
N SER A 121 -9.27 0.81 12.49
CA SER A 121 -10.27 1.04 13.54
C SER A 121 -9.92 0.23 14.79
N LEU A 122 -9.35 0.89 15.79
CA LEU A 122 -8.93 0.31 17.09
C LEU A 122 -9.84 0.84 18.20
N GLY A 123 -10.90 0.11 18.54
CA GLY A 123 -11.95 0.62 19.42
C GLY A 123 -12.56 1.91 18.85
N GLU A 124 -12.50 3.00 19.62
CA GLU A 124 -12.98 4.33 19.21
C GLU A 124 -12.01 5.06 18.26
N TRP A 125 -10.78 4.57 18.10
CA TRP A 125 -9.79 5.21 17.25
C TRP A 125 -9.95 4.77 15.80
N GLN A 126 -10.43 5.69 14.96
CA GLN A 126 -10.48 5.49 13.51
C GLN A 126 -9.49 6.44 12.84
N VAL A 127 -8.49 5.87 12.16
CA VAL A 127 -7.39 6.64 11.60
C VAL A 127 -6.98 6.12 10.23
N LYS A 128 -6.55 7.05 9.39
CA LYS A 128 -5.90 6.71 8.12
C LYS A 128 -4.43 6.40 8.41
N VAL A 129 -4.00 5.22 7.99
CA VAL A 129 -2.63 4.74 8.16
C VAL A 129 -2.01 4.38 6.81
N LEU A 130 -0.68 4.33 6.76
CA LEU A 130 0.07 3.83 5.63
C LEU A 130 0.77 2.55 6.08
N VAL A 131 0.32 1.40 5.61
CA VAL A 131 0.85 0.09 5.98
C VAL A 131 2.00 -0.28 5.04
N GLU A 132 3.12 -0.71 5.60
CA GLU A 132 4.23 -1.26 4.84
C GLU A 132 3.85 -2.62 4.25
N VAL A 133 4.00 -2.77 2.93
CA VAL A 133 3.50 -3.94 2.21
C VAL A 133 4.32 -5.19 2.55
N ILE A 134 5.64 -5.08 2.58
CA ILE A 134 6.49 -6.29 2.60
C ILE A 134 6.56 -6.96 3.96
N SER A 135 6.29 -6.20 5.03
CA SER A 135 6.29 -6.64 6.42
C SER A 135 4.90 -6.98 6.94
N LEU A 136 3.89 -6.98 6.06
CA LEU A 136 2.51 -7.30 6.41
C LEU A 136 2.29 -8.82 6.44
N GLU A 137 2.07 -9.34 7.64
CA GLU A 137 1.68 -10.73 7.86
C GLU A 137 0.25 -10.77 8.40
N LEU A 138 -0.59 -11.60 7.77
CA LEU A 138 -2.01 -11.71 8.07
C LEU A 138 -2.44 -13.17 8.07
N ASP A 139 -3.19 -13.56 9.08
CA ASP A 139 -3.91 -14.83 9.07
C ASP A 139 -5.19 -14.69 8.23
N GLN A 140 -5.28 -15.52 7.20
CA GLN A 140 -6.36 -15.52 6.22
C GLN A 140 -7.74 -15.80 6.83
N HIS A 141 -7.81 -16.43 8.01
CA HIS A 141 -9.08 -16.69 8.70
C HIS A 141 -9.79 -15.41 9.15
N TYR A 142 -9.05 -14.31 9.31
CA TYR A 142 -9.58 -13.00 9.69
C TYR A 142 -9.79 -12.07 8.47
N LEU A 143 -9.52 -12.55 7.26
CA LEU A 143 -9.75 -11.78 6.04
C LEU A 143 -11.18 -12.01 5.54
N LEU A 144 -11.94 -10.92 5.51
CA LEU A 144 -13.32 -10.90 5.07
C LEU A 144 -13.40 -10.21 3.71
N SER A 145 -13.98 -10.91 2.73
CA SER A 145 -14.15 -10.37 1.37
C SER A 145 -15.09 -9.15 1.41
N GLU A 146 -14.62 -8.02 0.88
CA GLU A 146 -15.47 -6.87 0.63
C GLU A 146 -16.27 -7.11 -0.66
N LYS A 147 -17.58 -6.84 -0.62
CA LYS A 147 -18.39 -6.81 -1.84
C LYS A 147 -17.84 -5.74 -2.78
N ASN A 148 -17.34 -6.18 -3.92
CA ASN A 148 -16.85 -5.30 -4.96
C ASN A 148 -17.97 -4.33 -5.39
N ARG A 149 -17.70 -3.02 -5.28
CA ARG A 149 -18.62 -1.94 -5.68
C ARG A 149 -18.41 -1.48 -7.12
N LEU A 150 -17.50 -2.11 -7.86
CA LEU A 150 -17.29 -1.81 -9.27
C LEU A 150 -18.58 -2.12 -10.04
N SER A 151 -18.93 -1.21 -10.97
CA SER A 151 -20.07 -1.41 -11.85
C SER A 151 -19.91 -2.72 -12.61
N LYS A 152 -21.02 -3.46 -12.77
CA LYS A 152 -21.06 -4.66 -13.62
C LYS A 152 -20.68 -4.37 -15.06
N ASP A 153 -20.78 -3.11 -15.47
CA ASP A 153 -20.48 -2.64 -16.83
C ASP A 153 -19.02 -2.19 -17.00
N LEU A 154 -18.16 -2.34 -15.98
CA LEU A 154 -16.76 -1.98 -16.08
C LEU A 154 -16.05 -2.88 -17.10
N LYS A 155 -15.70 -2.33 -18.25
CA LYS A 155 -14.90 -3.02 -19.27
C LYS A 155 -13.42 -2.83 -19.00
N LEU A 156 -12.75 -3.89 -18.53
CA LEU A 156 -11.29 -3.95 -18.49
C LEU A 156 -10.79 -4.42 -19.86
N VAL A 157 -10.11 -3.54 -20.59
CA VAL A 157 -9.44 -3.90 -21.85
C VAL A 157 -7.94 -3.97 -21.55
N THR A 158 -7.38 -5.18 -21.66
CA THR A 158 -5.93 -5.40 -21.61
C THR A 158 -5.45 -5.80 -23.00
N VAL A 159 -4.33 -5.23 -23.44
CA VAL A 159 -3.66 -5.61 -24.68
C VAL A 159 -2.29 -6.15 -24.31
N HIS A 160 -2.10 -7.45 -24.48
CA HIS A 160 -0.82 -8.11 -24.30
C HIS A 160 -0.28 -8.53 -25.66
N SER A 161 0.88 -7.98 -26.03
CA SER A 161 1.61 -8.34 -27.26
C SER A 161 2.98 -8.87 -26.82
N PRO A 162 3.11 -10.21 -26.64
CA PRO A 162 4.34 -10.85 -26.17
C PRO A 162 5.45 -10.90 -27.22
N PHE A 163 5.08 -10.69 -28.49
CA PHE A 163 5.99 -10.66 -29.62
C PHE A 163 5.83 -9.35 -30.40
N GLU A 164 6.91 -8.87 -30.98
CA GLU A 164 6.94 -7.75 -31.91
C GLU A 164 7.86 -8.04 -33.10
N THR A 165 7.65 -7.31 -34.18
CA THR A 165 8.52 -7.32 -35.35
C THR A 165 8.45 -5.93 -35.98
N TYR A 166 9.52 -5.54 -36.68
CA TYR A 166 9.59 -4.27 -37.40
C TYR A 166 9.59 -4.58 -38.88
N LEU A 167 8.64 -4.01 -39.59
CA LEU A 167 8.54 -4.08 -41.04
C LEU A 167 8.66 -2.67 -41.60
N ASP A 168 9.38 -2.53 -42.70
CA ASP A 168 9.41 -1.26 -43.42
C ASP A 168 8.12 -1.05 -44.24
N SER A 169 7.95 0.17 -44.76
CA SER A 169 6.75 0.54 -45.51
C SER A 169 6.54 -0.28 -46.78
N HIS A 170 7.61 -0.77 -47.39
CA HIS A 170 7.53 -1.60 -48.59
C HIS A 170 7.11 -3.03 -48.21
N GLU A 171 7.74 -3.63 -47.20
CA GLU A 171 7.40 -4.96 -46.67
C GLU A 171 5.93 -5.03 -46.26
N LEU A 172 5.42 -4.01 -45.56
CA LEU A 172 4.00 -3.91 -45.19
C LEU A 172 3.07 -3.89 -46.42
N SER A 173 3.47 -3.19 -47.48
CA SER A 173 2.65 -3.05 -48.69
C SER A 173 2.61 -4.32 -49.56
N THR A 174 3.56 -5.23 -49.35
CA THR A 174 3.68 -6.48 -50.09
C THR A 174 3.10 -7.70 -49.39
N LEU A 175 2.72 -7.59 -48.11
CA LEU A 175 2.14 -8.69 -47.35
C LEU A 175 0.80 -9.16 -47.92
N CYS A 176 0.68 -10.47 -48.09
CA CYS A 176 -0.52 -11.18 -48.54
C CYS A 176 -0.97 -12.22 -47.51
N GLU A 177 -2.16 -12.79 -47.70
CA GLU A 177 -2.79 -13.72 -46.73
C GLU A 177 -1.98 -15.01 -46.49
N ASP A 178 -1.12 -15.39 -47.44
CA ASP A 178 -0.31 -16.62 -47.38
C ASP A 178 1.12 -16.40 -46.85
N ASP A 179 1.49 -15.16 -46.52
CA ASP A 179 2.85 -14.83 -46.10
C ASP A 179 3.11 -15.15 -44.63
N VAL A 180 4.33 -15.62 -44.35
CA VAL A 180 4.79 -15.90 -42.99
C VAL A 180 5.61 -14.72 -42.47
N VAL A 181 5.12 -14.09 -41.40
CA VAL A 181 5.82 -13.01 -40.71
C VAL A 181 6.53 -13.56 -39.47
N LEU A 182 7.86 -13.43 -39.44
CA LEU A 182 8.65 -13.77 -38.26
C LEU A 182 8.52 -12.68 -37.21
N VAL A 183 8.17 -13.09 -35.99
CA VAL A 183 8.05 -12.22 -34.82
C VAL A 183 9.05 -12.63 -33.75
N TYR A 184 9.52 -11.66 -32.99
CA TYR A 184 10.50 -11.84 -31.93
C TYR A 184 9.87 -11.56 -30.58
N ARG A 185 10.35 -12.22 -29.53
CA ARG A 185 9.91 -11.94 -28.17
C ARG A 185 10.33 -10.50 -27.81
N LYS A 186 9.40 -9.74 -27.22
CA LYS A 186 9.73 -8.44 -26.60
C LYS A 186 10.73 -8.59 -25.46
#